data_AF-A0A521PV62-F1
#
_entry.id   AF-A0A521PV62-F1
#
_cell.length_a   1.000
_cell.length_b   1.000
_cell.length_c   1.000
_cell.angle_alpha   90.00
_cell.angle_beta   90.00
_cell.angle_gamma   90.00
#
_symmetry.space_group_name_H-M   'P 1'
#
loop_
_entity.id
_entity.type
_entity.pdbx_description
1 polymer ?
#
loop_
_entity_poly.entity_id
_entity_poly.type
_entity_poly.pdbx_seq_one_letter_code
_entity_poly.pdbx_strand_id
1 'polypeptide(L)'
;MRLRSTGAAIAALAALAPGSPSAGQAPAAPRGEAIYVERCKECHESGDERAPQRAALAAKPAAEIVAALTTGPMAPMAEGLAPEDKQAVAAYLTAH
;
A
#
# COMPACT_ATOMS: atom_id res chain seq x y z
N MET A 1 56.59 41.27 31.01
CA MET A 1 56.78 39.97 31.69
C MET A 1 55.65 39.88 32.72
N ARG A 2 54.65 39.00 32.66
CA ARG A 2 54.60 37.59 32.27
C ARG A 2 53.27 37.27 31.55
N LEU A 3 53.40 36.45 30.52
CA LEU A 3 52.34 35.86 29.70
C LEU A 3 52.07 34.44 30.21
N ARG A 4 50.82 34.08 30.59
CA ARG A 4 50.28 32.72 30.83
C ARG A 4 48.74 32.85 30.93
N SER A 5 47.84 31.97 30.48
CA SER A 5 47.93 30.64 29.88
C SER A 5 46.55 30.31 29.26
N THR A 6 46.55 29.69 28.09
CA THR A 6 45.72 28.54 27.64
C THR A 6 44.31 28.31 28.20
N GLY A 7 43.35 28.09 27.30
CA GLY A 7 42.12 27.35 27.62
C GLY A 7 41.10 27.30 26.49
N ALA A 8 41.40 26.58 25.41
CA ALA A 8 40.43 26.21 24.39
C ALA A 8 39.53 25.07 24.91
N ALA A 9 38.22 25.25 24.84
CA ALA A 9 37.23 24.17 24.74
C ALA A 9 35.85 24.78 24.45
N ILE A 10 35.56 25.06 23.17
CA ILE A 10 34.17 25.28 22.74
C ILE A 10 33.70 23.96 22.15
N ALA A 11 32.73 23.39 22.86
CA ALA A 11 32.11 22.11 22.58
C ALA A 11 31.59 22.03 21.14
N ALA A 12 31.93 20.95 20.45
CA ALA A 12 31.34 20.61 19.17
C ALA A 12 29.84 20.28 19.39
N LEU A 13 28.95 21.15 18.91
CA LEU A 13 27.53 20.83 18.78
C LEU A 13 27.38 19.69 17.78
N ALA A 14 26.97 18.52 18.27
CA ALA A 14 26.54 17.41 17.44
C ALA A 14 25.32 17.83 16.62
N ALA A 15 25.48 17.82 15.30
CA ALA A 15 24.42 18.11 14.34
C ALA A 15 23.31 17.06 14.46
N LEU A 16 22.13 17.50 14.90
CA LEU A 16 20.90 16.72 14.90
C LEU A 16 20.40 16.63 13.45
N ALA A 17 20.66 15.51 12.78
CA ALA A 17 20.08 15.24 11.47
C ALA A 17 18.57 14.96 11.62
N PRO A 18 17.67 15.71 10.96
CA PRO A 18 16.27 15.35 10.93
C PRO A 18 16.10 14.07 10.11
N GLY A 19 15.54 13.03 10.73
CA GLY A 19 15.17 11.78 10.06
C GLY A 19 14.17 12.05 8.94
N SER A 20 14.41 11.44 7.78
CA SER A 20 13.51 11.52 6.63
C SER A 20 12.11 11.00 7.00
N PRO A 21 11.03 11.70 6.62
CA PRO A 21 9.70 11.12 6.71
C PRO A 21 9.66 9.92 5.76
N SER A 22 9.54 8.72 6.32
CA SER A 22 9.10 7.56 5.56
C SER A 22 7.72 7.94 5.01
N ALA A 23 7.60 8.06 3.69
CA ALA A 23 6.31 8.22 3.03
C ALA A 23 5.49 6.98 3.40
N GLY A 24 4.64 7.14 4.41
CA GLY A 24 3.95 6.03 5.04
C GLY A 24 3.15 5.27 4.00
N GLN A 25 3.47 3.99 3.84
CA GLN A 25 2.49 3.03 3.32
C GLN A 25 1.30 3.12 4.27
N ALA A 26 0.23 3.82 3.86
CA ALA A 26 -1.06 3.61 4.48
C ALA A 26 -1.31 2.10 4.44
N PRO A 27 -1.79 1.48 5.53
CA PRO A 27 -2.05 0.05 5.52
C PRO A 27 -2.91 -0.29 4.29
N ALA A 28 -2.43 -1.23 3.48
CA ALA A 28 -3.09 -1.59 2.23
C ALA A 28 -4.52 -2.11 2.47
N ALA A 29 -4.80 -2.62 3.67
CA ALA A 29 -6.10 -3.16 4.06
C ALA A 29 -7.24 -2.12 3.99
N PRO A 30 -7.19 -0.95 4.67
CA PRO A 30 -8.23 0.07 4.51
C PRO A 30 -8.46 0.56 3.08
N ARG A 31 -7.39 0.66 2.28
CA ARG A 31 -7.48 1.16 0.89
C ARG A 31 -8.07 0.11 -0.05
N GLY A 32 -7.60 -1.13 0.04
CA GLY A 32 -8.09 -2.25 -0.76
C GLY A 32 -9.56 -2.57 -0.46
N GLU A 33 -9.96 -2.51 0.82
CA GLU A 33 -11.35 -2.67 1.22
C GLU A 33 -12.25 -1.58 0.63
N ALA A 34 -11.84 -0.31 0.74
CA ALA A 34 -12.61 0.81 0.20
C ALA A 34 -12.86 0.66 -1.31
N ILE A 35 -11.81 0.36 -2.08
CA ILE A 35 -11.93 0.14 -3.53
C ILE A 35 -12.82 -1.06 -3.83
N TYR A 36 -12.64 -2.17 -3.10
CA TYR A 36 -13.47 -3.35 -3.29
C TYR A 36 -14.96 -3.04 -3.09
N VAL A 37 -15.29 -2.34 -2.00
CA VAL A 37 -16.67 -1.95 -1.68
C VAL A 37 -17.24 -0.99 -2.73
N GLU A 38 -16.46 -0.02 -3.20
CA GLU A 38 -16.90 0.98 -4.17
C GLU A 38 -17.06 0.41 -5.59
N ARG A 39 -16.20 -0.53 -6.00
CA ARG A 39 -16.03 -0.89 -7.42
C ARG A 39 -16.32 -2.35 -7.74
N CYS A 40 -16.06 -3.27 -6.80
CA CYS A 40 -16.01 -4.70 -7.08
C CYS A 40 -17.21 -5.47 -6.51
N LYS A 41 -17.67 -5.04 -5.33
CA LYS A 41 -18.73 -5.68 -4.54
C LYS A 41 -20.01 -5.92 -5.33
N GLU A 42 -20.42 -4.96 -6.16
CA GLU A 42 -21.67 -5.02 -6.94
C GLU A 42 -21.74 -6.25 -7.85
N CYS A 43 -20.61 -6.76 -8.37
CA CYS A 43 -20.61 -7.99 -9.17
C CYS A 43 -20.23 -9.21 -8.34
N HIS A 44 -19.23 -9.07 -7.47
CA HIS A 44 -18.62 -10.21 -6.78
C HIS A 44 -19.33 -10.66 -5.49
N GLU A 45 -20.39 -9.95 -5.06
CA GLU A 45 -21.25 -10.35 -3.94
C GLU A 45 -22.75 -10.39 -4.29
N SER A 46 -23.13 -10.10 -5.55
CA SER A 46 -24.54 -10.06 -5.96
C SER A 46 -25.10 -11.40 -6.45
N GLY A 47 -24.28 -12.46 -6.45
CA GLY A 47 -24.70 -13.77 -7.00
C GLY A 47 -24.67 -13.89 -8.52
N ASP A 48 -24.06 -12.93 -9.26
CA ASP A 48 -23.92 -13.01 -10.73
C ASP A 48 -23.03 -14.20 -11.11
N GLU A 49 -23.53 -15.13 -11.92
CA GLU A 49 -22.80 -16.33 -12.35
C GLU A 49 -21.56 -16.01 -13.20
N ARG A 50 -21.50 -14.80 -13.79
CA ARG A 50 -20.35 -14.35 -14.59
C ARG A 50 -19.21 -13.82 -13.72
N ALA A 51 -19.45 -13.59 -12.43
CA ALA A 51 -18.46 -13.09 -11.49
C ALA A 51 -18.23 -14.11 -10.36
N PRO A 52 -16.99 -14.60 -10.14
CA PRO A 52 -16.71 -15.46 -9.00
C PRO A 52 -17.02 -14.72 -7.70
N GLN A 53 -17.67 -15.40 -6.75
CA GLN A 53 -18.01 -14.82 -5.45
C GLN A 53 -16.76 -14.42 -4.67
N ARG A 54 -16.88 -13.46 -3.74
CA ARG A 54 -15.78 -13.00 -2.88
C ARG A 54 -14.99 -14.13 -2.22
N ALA A 55 -15.67 -15.17 -1.76
CA ALA A 55 -15.02 -16.35 -1.15
C ALA A 55 -14.14 -17.12 -2.15
N ALA A 56 -14.54 -17.21 -3.42
CA ALA A 56 -13.74 -17.82 -4.46
C ALA A 56 -12.53 -16.96 -4.84
N LEU A 57 -12.66 -15.62 -4.78
CA LEU A 57 -11.53 -14.71 -4.94
C LEU A 57 -10.51 -14.85 -3.79
N ALA A 58 -10.99 -14.98 -2.55
CA ALA A 58 -10.13 -15.13 -1.38
C ALA A 58 -9.26 -16.39 -1.41
N ALA A 59 -9.70 -17.43 -2.12
CA ALA A 59 -8.93 -18.67 -2.32
C ALA A 59 -7.85 -18.58 -3.40
N LYS A 60 -7.77 -17.47 -4.16
CA LYS A 60 -6.77 -17.27 -5.20
C LYS A 60 -5.47 -16.69 -4.64
N PRO A 61 -4.32 -16.96 -5.27
CA PRO A 61 -3.11 -16.19 -5.00
C PRO A 61 -3.32 -14.70 -5.28
N ALA A 62 -2.85 -13.81 -4.42
CA ALA A 62 -2.96 -12.36 -4.62
C ALA A 62 -2.40 -11.92 -5.99
N ALA A 63 -1.31 -12.54 -6.44
CA ALA A 63 -0.72 -12.27 -7.76
C ALA A 63 -1.66 -12.61 -8.93
N GLU A 64 -2.51 -13.64 -8.79
CA GLU A 64 -3.51 -13.99 -9.81
C GLU A 64 -4.61 -12.93 -9.88
N ILE A 65 -5.04 -12.40 -8.72
CA ILE A 65 -6.00 -11.29 -8.67
C ILE A 65 -5.41 -10.04 -9.33
N VAL A 66 -4.16 -9.70 -9.04
CA VAL A 66 -3.48 -8.55 -9.68
C VAL A 66 -3.37 -8.76 -11.20
N ALA A 67 -3.03 -9.97 -11.66
CA ALA A 67 -2.98 -10.28 -13.09
C ALA A 67 -4.35 -10.11 -13.76
N ALA A 68 -5.42 -10.61 -13.11
CA ALA A 68 -6.79 -10.45 -13.59
C ALA A 68 -7.22 -8.99 -13.74
N LEU A 69 -6.81 -8.12 -12.80
CA LEU A 69 -7.07 -6.67 -12.81
C LEU A 69 -6.16 -5.90 -13.78
N THR A 70 -5.06 -6.48 -14.24
CA THR A 70 -4.06 -5.77 -15.05
C THR A 70 -4.17 -6.11 -16.52
N THR A 71 -4.17 -7.41 -16.86
CA THR A 71 -4.18 -7.90 -18.24
C THR A 71 -5.24 -8.97 -18.50
N GLY A 72 -5.90 -9.44 -17.44
CA GLY A 72 -6.90 -10.49 -17.53
C GLY A 72 -8.34 -9.98 -17.70
N PRO A 73 -9.33 -10.81 -17.38
CA PRO A 73 -10.73 -10.54 -17.68
C PRO A 73 -11.30 -9.33 -16.93
N MET A 74 -10.68 -8.91 -15.82
CA MET A 74 -11.10 -7.74 -15.04
C MET A 74 -10.33 -6.46 -15.38
N ALA A 75 -9.43 -6.48 -16.36
CA ALA A 75 -8.74 -5.28 -16.81
C ALA A 75 -9.70 -4.13 -17.19
N PRO A 76 -10.84 -4.35 -17.89
CA PRO A 76 -11.80 -3.28 -18.18
C PRO A 76 -12.46 -2.68 -16.93
N MET A 77 -12.75 -3.51 -15.92
CA MET A 77 -13.38 -3.04 -14.67
C MET A 77 -12.37 -2.31 -13.76
N ALA A 78 -11.09 -2.62 -13.92
CA ALA A 78 -9.97 -2.02 -13.21
C ALA A 78 -9.31 -0.88 -13.99
N GLU A 79 -9.93 -0.39 -15.06
CA GLU A 79 -9.45 0.78 -15.80
C GLU A 79 -9.41 2.01 -14.87
N GLY A 80 -8.32 2.76 -14.94
CA GLY A 80 -8.10 3.94 -14.08
C GLY A 80 -7.59 3.63 -12.66
N LEU A 81 -7.58 2.37 -12.22
CA LEU A 81 -6.92 2.01 -10.94
C LEU A 81 -5.40 2.05 -11.09
N ALA A 82 -4.73 2.70 -10.14
CA ALA A 82 -3.28 2.67 -10.05
C ALA A 82 -2.76 1.24 -9.76
N PRO A 83 -1.53 0.89 -10.15
CA PRO A 83 -0.96 -0.42 -9.86
C PRO A 83 -1.01 -0.79 -8.36
N GLU A 84 -0.76 0.18 -7.48
CA GLU A 84 -0.77 0.01 -6.03
C GLU A 84 -2.19 -0.26 -5.50
N ASP A 85 -3.22 0.29 -6.16
CA ASP A 85 -4.62 0.06 -5.84
C ASP A 85 -5.04 -1.37 -6.18
N LYS A 86 -4.59 -1.89 -7.32
CA LYS A 86 -4.81 -3.29 -7.71
C LYS A 86 -4.15 -4.25 -6.71
N GLN A 87 -2.95 -3.92 -6.25
CA GLN A 87 -2.26 -4.67 -5.20
C GLN A 87 -3.01 -4.61 -3.87
N ALA A 88 -3.50 -3.42 -3.47
CA ALA A 88 -4.24 -3.25 -2.23
C ALA A 88 -5.54 -4.07 -2.22
N VAL A 89 -6.31 -4.07 -3.33
CA VAL A 89 -7.52 -4.88 -3.48
C VAL A 89 -7.20 -6.37 -3.38
N ALA A 90 -6.15 -6.83 -4.06
CA ALA A 90 -5.72 -8.23 -3.99
C ALA A 90 -5.33 -8.63 -2.56
N ALA A 91 -4.53 -7.80 -1.88
CA ALA A 91 -4.13 -8.02 -0.49
C ALA A 91 -5.33 -8.07 0.46
N TYR A 92 -6.32 -7.18 0.27
CA TYR A 92 -7.56 -7.18 1.05
C TYR A 92 -8.37 -8.47 0.83
N LEU A 93 -8.53 -8.90 -0.43
CA LEU A 93 -9.30 -10.09 -0.78
C LEU A 93 -8.69 -11.39 -0.22
N THR A 94 -7.36 -11.43 -0.10
CA THR A 94 -6.62 -12.61 0.38
C THR A 94 -6.15 -12.47 1.82
N ALA A 95 -6.65 -11.49 2.58
CA ALA A 95 -6.37 -11.40 4.01
C ALA A 95 -7.32 -12.35 4.75
N HIS A 96 -6.78 -13.44 5.30
CA HIS A 96 -7.51 -14.44 6.09
C HIS A 96 -6.60 -15.02 7.18
#